data_AF-A0A2R6BCS3-F1
#
_entry.id   AF-A0A2R6BCS3-F1
#
_cell.length_a   1.000
_cell.length_b   1.000
_cell.length_c   1.000
_cell.angle_alpha   90.00
_cell.angle_beta   90.00
_cell.angle_gamma   90.00
#
_symmetry.space_group_name_H-M   'P 1'
#
loop_
_entity.id
_entity.type
_entity.pdbx_description
1 polymer ?
#
loop_
_entity_poly.entity_id
_entity_poly.type
_entity_poly.pdbx_seq_one_letter_code
_entity_poly.pdbx_strand_id
1 'polypeptide(L)'
;MNQKHYSYTIYTKRRKKVDLTPTLIRALNQSHFTNGIINITAPYPECTILIEEQRGGRAGRDMGVSLTLPFFNLKLVTPTLKVVLIDHSNTSTRRKIHLTLIGE
;
A
#
# COMPACT_ATOMS: atom_id res chain seq x y z
N MET A 1 -13.56 -0.01 -18.75
CA MET A 1 -12.78 -0.36 -17.55
C MET A 1 -12.69 0.89 -16.70
N ASN A 2 -13.23 0.88 -15.49
CA ASN A 2 -13.33 2.09 -14.66
C ASN A 2 -12.06 2.28 -13.83
N GLN A 3 -11.66 3.53 -13.63
CA GLN A 3 -10.45 3.87 -12.89
C GLN A 3 -10.74 4.96 -11.85
N LYS A 4 -10.18 4.82 -10.65
CA LYS A 4 -10.27 5.80 -9.57
C LYS A 4 -8.89 6.05 -8.95
N HIS A 5 -8.65 7.31 -8.58
CA HIS A 5 -7.38 7.75 -8.01
C HIS A 5 -7.58 8.31 -6.61
N TYR A 6 -6.69 7.93 -5.69
CA TYR A 6 -6.68 8.44 -4.33
C TYR A 6 -5.27 8.86 -3.93
N SER A 7 -5.17 9.84 -3.04
CA SER A 7 -3.91 10.28 -2.46
C SER A 7 -4.06 10.38 -0.96
N TYR A 8 -3.24 9.64 -0.22
CA TYR A 8 -3.24 9.64 1.25
C TYR A 8 -1.93 10.21 1.77
N THR A 9 -2.01 11.04 2.81
CA THR A 9 -0.84 11.53 3.52
C THR A 9 -0.57 10.63 4.72
N ILE A 10 0.58 9.95 4.72
CA ILE A 10 1.04 9.04 5.77
C ILE A 10 2.17 9.71 6.55
N TYR A 11 2.05 9.75 7.87
CA TYR A 11 3.15 10.20 8.72
C TYR A 11 4.11 9.04 8.98
N THR A 12 5.37 9.23 8.61
CA THR A 12 6.44 8.26 8.80
C THR A 12 7.35 8.72 9.93
N LYS A 13 7.75 7.78 10.79
CA LYS A 13 8.81 7.99 11.79
C LYS A 13 10.07 7.30 11.30
N ARG A 14 11.24 7.87 11.63
CA ARG A 14 12.56 7.34 11.24
C ARG A 14 12.62 5.80 11.35
N ARG A 15 12.87 5.13 10.22
CA ARG A 15 13.04 3.67 10.09
C ARG A 15 11.91 2.82 10.68
N LYS A 16 10.71 3.38 10.85
CA LYS A 16 9.53 2.63 11.30
C LYS A 16 8.70 2.18 10.10
N LYS A 17 8.34 0.90 10.14
CA LYS A 17 7.33 0.30 9.28
C LYS A 17 5.97 0.93 9.56
N VAL A 18 5.27 1.36 8.52
CA VAL A 18 3.89 1.84 8.60
C VAL A 18 3.00 0.87 7.83
N ASP A 19 1.99 0.32 8.50
CA ASP A 19 1.01 -0.56 7.86
C ASP A 19 0.07 0.26 6.97
N LEU A 20 0.09 -0.02 5.66
CA LEU A 20 -0.78 0.61 4.68
C LEU A 20 -2.09 -0.17 4.48
N THR A 21 -2.19 -1.40 4.99
CA THR A 21 -3.35 -2.28 4.78
C THR A 21 -4.69 -1.61 5.12
N PRO A 22 -4.84 -0.87 6.25
CA PRO A 22 -6.09 -0.16 6.53
C PRO A 22 -6.41 0.93 5.50
N THR A 23 -5.39 1.61 4.98
CA THR A 23 -5.54 2.64 3.92
C THR A 23 -6.01 2.00 2.62
N LEU A 24 -5.45 0.85 2.25
CA LEU A 24 -5.86 0.12 1.04
C LEU A 24 -7.31 -0.37 1.14
N ILE A 25 -7.70 -0.95 2.28
CA ILE A 25 -9.08 -1.40 2.53
C ILE A 25 -10.07 -0.23 2.44
N ARG A 26 -9.71 0.93 3.02
CA ARG A 26 -10.53 2.14 2.90
C ARG A 26 -10.70 2.55 1.43
N ALA A 27 -9.64 2.54 0.64
CA ALA A 27 -9.70 2.91 -0.77
C ALA A 27 -10.56 1.92 -1.59
N LEU A 28 -10.44 0.62 -1.35
CA LEU A 28 -11.29 -0.40 -1.98
C LEU A 28 -12.77 -0.14 -1.70
N ASN A 29 -13.13 0.06 -0.42
CA ASN A 29 -14.50 0.35 -0.01
C ASN A 29 -15.04 1.64 -0.64
N GLN A 30 -14.21 2.67 -0.79
CA GLN A 30 -14.59 3.95 -1.43
C GLN A 30 -14.69 3.85 -2.96
N SER A 31 -14.08 2.83 -3.57
CA SER A 31 -14.07 2.67 -5.01
C SER A 31 -15.35 2.08 -5.57
N HIS A 32 -16.10 1.34 -4.75
CA HIS A 32 -17.26 0.55 -5.17
C HIS A 32 -16.94 -0.49 -6.26
N PHE A 33 -15.66 -0.79 -6.52
CA PHE A 33 -15.26 -1.90 -7.38
C PHE A 33 -15.24 -3.19 -6.56
N THR A 34 -15.91 -4.21 -7.07
CA THR A 34 -15.91 -5.55 -6.45
C THR A 34 -14.60 -6.28 -6.75
N ASN A 35 -14.11 -6.17 -7.99
CA ASN A 35 -12.93 -6.89 -8.48
C ASN A 35 -12.00 -5.99 -9.30
N GLY A 36 -10.70 -6.26 -9.27
CA GLY A 36 -9.75 -5.52 -10.08
C GLY A 36 -8.32 -5.54 -9.54
N ILE A 37 -7.59 -4.47 -9.83
CA ILE A 37 -6.22 -4.24 -9.36
C ILE A 37 -6.10 -2.89 -8.66
N ILE A 38 -5.20 -2.84 -7.68
CA ILE A 38 -4.76 -1.62 -7.02
C ILE A 38 -3.26 -1.43 -7.23
N ASN A 39 -2.90 -0.28 -7.79
CA ASN A 39 -1.53 0.18 -7.91
C ASN A 39 -1.25 1.15 -6.76
N ILE A 40 -0.19 0.88 -6.01
CA ILE A 40 0.23 1.60 -4.81
C ILE A 40 1.59 2.21 -5.12
N THR A 41 1.72 3.54 -5.04
CA THR A 41 2.96 4.23 -5.37
C THR A 41 3.36 5.20 -4.27
N ALA A 42 4.60 5.09 -3.81
CA ALA A 42 5.28 6.06 -2.97
C ALA A 42 6.30 6.82 -3.85
N PRO A 43 6.01 8.04 -4.33
CA PRO A 43 6.85 8.76 -5.29
C PRO A 43 8.09 9.40 -4.62
N TYR A 44 8.73 8.66 -3.71
CA TYR A 44 9.90 9.10 -2.94
C TYR A 44 10.95 8.00 -3.01
N PRO A 45 12.16 8.28 -3.55
CA PRO A 45 13.20 7.27 -3.71
C PRO A 45 13.69 6.67 -2.37
N GLU A 46 13.52 7.39 -1.27
CA GLU A 46 13.84 6.92 0.08
C GLU A 46 12.73 6.08 0.73
N CYS A 47 11.63 5.83 0.01
CA CYS A 47 10.55 4.97 0.48
C CYS A 47 10.60 3.60 -0.20
N THR A 48 10.21 2.59 0.55
CA THR A 48 10.06 1.22 0.05
C THR A 48 8.71 0.67 0.48
N ILE A 49 8.00 0.04 -0.45
CA ILE A 49 6.80 -0.74 -0.18
C ILE A 49 7.23 -2.21 -0.04
N LEU A 50 6.85 -2.82 1.07
CA LEU A 50 7.08 -4.22 1.37
C LEU A 50 5.76 -4.97 1.46
N ILE A 51 5.82 -6.26 1.12
CA ILE A 51 4.81 -7.23 1.53
C ILE A 51 5.48 -8.13 2.57
N GLU A 52 4.90 -8.21 3.77
CA GLU A 52 5.44 -9.07 4.84
C GLU A 52 4.31 -9.83 5.55
N GLU A 53 4.64 -10.97 6.17
CA GLU A 53 3.67 -11.75 6.95
C GLU A 53 3.16 -10.96 8.16
N GLN A 54 1.87 -11.11 8.46
CA GLN A 54 1.26 -10.47 9.63
C GLN A 54 1.86 -10.93 10.97
N ARG A 55 2.41 -12.15 11.03
CA ARG A 55 2.92 -12.78 12.27
C ARG A 55 4.39 -12.47 12.60
N GLY A 56 4.99 -11.47 11.96
CA GLY A 56 6.34 -11.01 12.34
C GLY A 56 7.49 -11.85 11.77
N GLY A 57 7.24 -12.59 10.69
CA GLY A 57 8.30 -13.26 9.91
C GLY A 57 9.30 -12.24 9.35
N ARG A 58 10.60 -12.57 9.40
CA ARG A 58 11.70 -11.67 8.99
C ARG A 58 11.82 -11.44 7.48
N ALA A 59 11.09 -12.19 6.65
CA ALA A 59 11.18 -12.13 5.20
C ALA A 59 10.05 -11.27 4.62
N GLY A 60 10.24 -9.94 4.61
CA GLY A 60 9.46 -9.06 3.73
C GLY A 60 10.07 -9.04 2.34
N ARG A 61 9.25 -9.11 1.29
CA ARG A 61 9.74 -8.93 -0.09
C ARG A 61 9.77 -7.44 -0.42
N ASP A 62 10.94 -6.96 -0.84
CA ASP A 62 11.11 -5.61 -1.38
C ASP A 62 10.42 -5.50 -2.74
N MET A 63 9.47 -4.57 -2.85
CA MET A 63 8.72 -4.29 -4.08
C MET A 63 9.12 -2.94 -4.69
N GLY A 64 10.11 -2.25 -4.12
CA GLY A 64 10.54 -0.92 -4.54
C GLY A 64 9.54 0.17 -4.14
N VAL A 65 9.40 1.19 -4.99
CA VAL A 65 8.54 2.37 -4.74
C VAL A 65 7.09 2.16 -5.16
N SER A 66 6.78 1.05 -5.86
CA SER A 66 5.45 0.79 -6.41
C SER A 66 5.09 -0.69 -6.32
N LEU A 67 3.84 -0.98 -6.00
CA LEU A 67 3.31 -2.33 -5.89
C LEU A 67 1.93 -2.42 -6.55
N THR A 68 1.69 -3.45 -7.35
CA THR A 68 0.38 -3.78 -7.91
C THR A 68 -0.16 -5.04 -7.24
N LEU A 69 -1.38 -4.99 -6.73
CA LEU A 69 -2.06 -6.13 -6.12
C LEU A 69 -3.44 -6.35 -6.74
N PRO A 70 -3.85 -7.61 -6.99
CA PRO A 70 -5.24 -7.89 -7.32
C PRO A 70 -6.11 -7.86 -6.06
N PHE A 71 -7.41 -7.59 -6.26
CA PHE A 71 -8.44 -7.72 -5.24
C PHE A 71 -9.69 -8.39 -5.83
N PHE A 72 -10.37 -9.19 -5.02
CA PHE A 72 -11.63 -9.84 -5.36
C PHE A 72 -12.60 -9.73 -4.20
N ASN A 73 -13.88 -9.48 -4.51
CA ASN A 73 -14.93 -9.27 -3.50
C ASN A 73 -14.49 -8.29 -2.40
N LEU A 74 -13.90 -7.15 -2.80
CA LEU A 74 -13.38 -6.10 -1.92
C LEU A 74 -12.25 -6.53 -0.97
N LYS A 75 -11.63 -7.69 -1.22
CA LYS A 75 -10.49 -8.20 -0.42
C LYS A 75 -9.24 -8.24 -1.27
N LEU A 76 -8.14 -7.68 -0.73
CA LEU A 76 -6.81 -7.84 -1.33
C LEU A 76 -6.45 -9.34 -1.35
N VAL A 77 -5.85 -9.79 -2.45
CA VAL A 77 -5.32 -11.17 -2.57
C VAL A 77 -3.98 -11.28 -1.84
N THR A 78 -4.01 -10.98 -0.54
CA THR A 78 -2.88 -11.04 0.39
C THR A 78 -3.37 -11.41 1.79
N PRO A 79 -4.15 -12.50 1.98
CA PRO A 79 -4.86 -12.74 3.24
C PRO A 79 -3.96 -12.92 4.47
N THR A 80 -2.72 -13.38 4.26
CA THR A 80 -1.72 -13.61 5.32
C THR A 80 -0.63 -12.53 5.39
N LEU A 81 -0.67 -11.57 4.46
CA LEU A 81 0.38 -10.57 4.28
C LEU A 81 -0.18 -9.16 4.50
N LYS A 82 0.67 -8.27 5.01
CA LYS A 82 0.38 -6.84 5.14
C LYS A 82 1.27 -6.05 4.20
N VAL A 83 0.72 -4.96 3.68
CA VAL A 83 1.47 -4.02 2.85
C VAL A 83 2.02 -2.93 3.74
N VAL A 84 3.33 -2.72 3.69
CA VAL A 84 4.04 -1.85 4.63
C VAL A 84 4.85 -0.83 3.85
N LEU A 85 4.83 0.42 4.32
CA LEU A 85 5.77 1.45 3.90
C LEU A 85 6.95 1.51 4.88
N ILE A 86 8.17 1.52 4.35
CA ILE A 86 9.37 1.91 5.07
C ILE A 86 9.87 3.23 4.52
N ASP A 87 10.14 4.18 5.42
CA ASP A 87 10.82 5.43 5.10
C ASP A 87 12.25 5.37 5.64
N HIS A 88 13.21 5.37 4.72
CA HIS A 88 14.64 5.29 5.03
C HIS A 88 15.24 6.66 5.36
N SER A 89 14.45 7.74 5.29
CA SER A 89 14.92 9.06 5.73
C SER A 89 15.28 9.08 7.22
N ASN A 90 16.24 9.93 7.55
CA ASN A 90 16.71 10.11 8.93
C ASN A 90 15.80 11.02 9.77
N THR A 91 14.70 11.53 9.20
CA THR A 91 13.77 12.45 9.85
C THR A 91 12.35 11.86 9.84
N SER A 92 11.51 12.31 10.76
CA SER A 92 10.07 12.00 10.69
C SER A 92 9.42 12.98 9.72
N THR A 93 8.59 12.49 8.80
CA THR A 93 8.05 13.31 7.72
C THR A 93 6.66 12.84 7.29
N ARG A 94 6.03 13.58 6.39
CA ARG A 94 4.75 13.24 5.77
C ARG A 94 5.00 12.79 4.34
N ARG A 95 4.55 11.59 3.99
CA ARG A 95 4.65 11.00 2.65
C ARG A 95 3.29 10.90 2.01
N LYS A 96 3.19 11.32 0.74
CA LYS A 96 2.03 11.01 -0.09
C LYS A 96 2.12 9.59 -0.64
N ILE A 97 1.04 8.82 -0.51
CA ILE A 97 0.88 7.54 -1.16
C ILE A 97 -0.27 7.66 -2.16
N HIS A 98 0.03 7.36 -3.42
CA HIS A 98 -0.93 7.38 -4.51
C HIS A 98 -1.48 5.99 -4.74
N LEU A 99 -2.80 5.88 -4.77
CA LEU A 99 -3.50 4.64 -5.09
C LEU A 99 -4.26 4.84 -6.39
N THR A 100 -4.12 3.89 -7.31
CA THR A 100 -4.91 3.83 -8.53
C THR A 100 -5.63 2.49 -8.57
N LEU A 101 -6.96 2.52 -8.55
CA LEU A 101 -7.79 1.33 -8.60
C LEU A 101 -8.40 1.22 -9.98
N ILE A 102 -8.30 0.05 -10.59
CA ILE A 102 -8.84 -0.24 -11.92
C ILE A 102 -9.68 -1.51 -11.79
N GLY A 103 -10.97 -1.44 -12.11
CA GLY A 103 -11.87 -2.56 -11.87
C GLY A 103 -13.32 -2.32 -12.26
N GLU A 104 -14.16 -3.22 -11.75
CA GLU A 104 -15.63 -3.25 -11.87
C GLU A 104 -16.27 -3.53 -10.52
#